data_AF-A0A536PQW3-F1
#
_entry.id   AF-A0A536PQW3-F1
#
_cell.length_a   1.000
_cell.length_b   1.000
_cell.length_c   1.000
_cell.angle_alpha   90.00
_cell.angle_beta   90.00
_cell.angle_gamma   90.00
#
_symmetry.space_group_name_H-M   'P 1'
#
loop_
_entity.id
_entity.type
_entity.pdbx_description
1 polymer ?
#
loop_
_entity_poly.entity_id
_entity_poly.type
_entity_poly.pdbx_seq_one_letter_code
_entity_poly.pdbx_strand_id
1 'polypeptide(L)'
;MWDPVTDAYVASSDSGAPPNGERFMLYALSQRTGLPSLPLTSIGYVDLIDSSAGAVGVTLVGTPATGPPATYARYCVARGTASVTSLVGFVTDGTTRLELRVRTDSTAPGTLSVQTAIAVAGRDVQLSEAVTVSPAGGDTARMTTDLRVTSGGETVRATGDVTVDTTTRIGSGRMTVSVNDGAFATLTLGGPDLVVAAEAGVTLTTADETTLRALFSTSFELFGTVRVLFTPVPLSRASPPVDERALVSPEES
;
A
#
# COMPACT_ATOMS: atom_id res chain seq x y z
N MET A 1 -14.75 -4.28 -18.94
CA MET A 1 -15.91 -4.41 -18.03
C MET A 1 -15.89 -5.77 -17.35
N TRP A 2 -16.64 -5.96 -16.27
CA TRP A 2 -16.76 -7.27 -15.61
C TRP A 2 -17.68 -8.20 -16.42
N ASP A 3 -17.21 -9.40 -16.74
CA ASP A 3 -18.00 -10.48 -17.33
C ASP A 3 -18.33 -11.53 -16.24
N PRO A 4 -19.61 -11.67 -15.85
CA PRO A 4 -20.00 -12.63 -14.83
C PRO A 4 -20.04 -14.09 -15.31
N VAL A 5 -19.88 -14.35 -16.61
CA VAL A 5 -19.79 -15.72 -17.14
C VAL A 5 -18.40 -16.30 -16.90
N THR A 6 -17.36 -15.47 -17.06
CA THR A 6 -15.96 -15.86 -16.90
C THR A 6 -15.34 -15.44 -15.58
N ASP A 7 -16.10 -14.72 -14.74
CA ASP A 7 -15.61 -14.08 -13.50
C ASP A 7 -14.33 -13.26 -13.71
N ALA A 8 -14.30 -12.46 -14.77
CA ALA A 8 -13.11 -11.72 -15.17
C ALA A 8 -13.42 -10.36 -15.80
N TYR A 9 -12.43 -9.47 -15.78
CA TYR A 9 -12.48 -8.26 -16.60
C TYR A 9 -12.14 -8.57 -18.05
N VAL A 10 -13.02 -8.17 -18.96
CA VAL A 10 -12.85 -8.30 -20.41
C VAL A 10 -12.86 -6.95 -21.10
N ALA A 11 -12.23 -6.87 -22.27
CA ALA A 11 -12.28 -5.67 -23.10
C ALA A 11 -13.73 -5.35 -23.52
N SER A 12 -14.09 -4.08 -23.54
CA SER A 12 -15.37 -3.57 -24.03
C SER A 12 -15.10 -2.58 -25.17
N SER A 13 -16.08 -2.40 -26.05
CA SER A 13 -16.07 -1.35 -27.08
C SER A 13 -16.60 0.01 -26.56
N ASP A 14 -16.85 0.14 -25.26
CA ASP A 14 -17.31 1.39 -24.66
C ASP A 14 -16.28 2.51 -24.84
N SER A 15 -16.76 3.68 -25.22
CA SER A 15 -15.94 4.89 -25.30
C SER A 15 -15.66 5.49 -23.92
N GLY A 16 -14.58 6.27 -23.81
CA GLY A 16 -14.30 7.12 -22.64
C GLY A 16 -13.09 6.71 -21.82
N ALA A 17 -12.43 5.60 -22.16
CA ALA A 17 -11.10 5.28 -21.65
C ALA A 17 -10.06 6.33 -22.10
N PRO A 18 -8.97 6.54 -21.33
CA PRO A 18 -7.88 7.42 -21.74
C PRO A 18 -7.24 6.96 -23.07
N PRO A 19 -6.77 7.89 -23.92
CA PRO A 19 -6.24 7.55 -25.24
C PRO A 19 -4.96 6.70 -25.21
N ASN A 20 -4.24 6.73 -24.09
CA ASN A 20 -2.98 6.03 -23.83
C ASN A 20 -3.11 5.16 -22.57
N GLY A 21 -4.28 4.56 -22.35
CA GLY A 21 -4.55 3.84 -21.12
C GLY A 21 -5.73 2.89 -21.20
N GLU A 22 -6.05 2.31 -20.06
CA GLU A 22 -7.15 1.38 -19.86
C GLU A 22 -8.08 1.90 -18.77
N ARG A 23 -9.38 1.63 -18.93
CA ARG A 23 -10.40 1.92 -17.91
C ARG A 23 -11.02 0.62 -17.41
N PHE A 24 -10.97 0.43 -16.10
CA PHE A 24 -11.65 -0.64 -15.39
C PHE A 24 -12.91 -0.09 -14.73
N MET A 25 -14.08 -0.51 -15.19
CA MET A 25 -15.35 -0.15 -14.54
C MET A 25 -15.46 -0.87 -13.20
N LEU A 26 -15.80 -0.16 -12.13
CA LEU A 26 -15.98 -0.73 -10.80
C LEU A 26 -17.46 -1.03 -10.55
N TYR A 27 -17.71 -2.14 -9.84
CA TYR A 27 -19.05 -2.61 -9.52
C TYR A 27 -19.20 -2.88 -8.03
N ALA A 28 -20.41 -2.70 -7.51
CA ALA A 28 -20.74 -3.07 -6.15
C ALA A 28 -20.50 -4.56 -5.93
N LEU A 29 -19.89 -4.94 -4.80
CA LEU A 29 -19.59 -6.33 -4.48
C LEU A 29 -20.75 -6.97 -3.68
N SER A 30 -21.01 -8.24 -3.97
CA SER A 30 -21.83 -9.10 -3.12
C SER A 30 -21.06 -9.45 -1.85
N GLN A 31 -21.61 -9.12 -0.69
CA GLN A 31 -20.99 -9.46 0.60
C GLN A 31 -20.85 -10.97 0.84
N ARG A 32 -21.64 -11.80 0.12
CA ARG A 32 -21.57 -13.26 0.25
C ARG A 32 -20.39 -13.85 -0.52
N THR A 33 -20.08 -13.32 -1.69
CA THR A 33 -19.13 -13.93 -2.64
C THR A 33 -17.85 -13.14 -2.81
N GLY A 34 -17.83 -11.85 -2.45
CA GLY A 34 -16.71 -10.94 -2.71
C GLY A 34 -16.54 -10.56 -4.19
N LEU A 35 -17.41 -11.08 -5.08
CA LEU A 35 -17.46 -10.75 -6.50
C LEU A 35 -18.50 -9.65 -6.76
N PRO A 36 -18.45 -8.96 -7.92
CA PRO A 36 -19.50 -8.05 -8.34
C PRO A 36 -20.91 -8.64 -8.19
N SER A 37 -21.83 -7.87 -7.62
CA SER A 37 -23.21 -8.29 -7.41
C SER A 37 -23.95 -8.42 -8.75
N LEU A 38 -24.90 -9.36 -8.82
CA LEU A 38 -25.77 -9.52 -9.98
C LEU A 38 -27.21 -9.14 -9.59
N PRO A 39 -27.87 -8.22 -10.34
CA PRO A 39 -27.38 -7.53 -11.54
C PRO A 39 -26.25 -6.53 -11.23
N LEU A 40 -25.34 -6.35 -12.19
CA LEU A 40 -24.18 -5.46 -12.05
C LEU A 40 -24.62 -4.03 -11.77
N THR A 41 -24.10 -3.47 -10.68
CA THR A 41 -24.32 -2.06 -10.31
C THR A 41 -22.99 -1.33 -10.38
N SER A 42 -22.80 -0.48 -11.39
CA SER A 42 -21.56 0.30 -11.51
C SER A 42 -21.49 1.36 -10.41
N ILE A 43 -20.33 1.46 -9.78
CA ILE A 43 -20.05 2.40 -8.68
C ILE A 43 -18.88 3.34 -9.00
N GLY A 44 -18.35 3.30 -10.22
CA GLY A 44 -17.20 4.11 -10.61
C GLY A 44 -16.29 3.43 -11.63
N TYR A 45 -15.07 3.90 -11.71
CA TYR A 45 -14.02 3.34 -12.56
C TYR A 45 -12.61 3.68 -12.03
N VAL A 46 -11.63 2.90 -12.49
CA VAL A 46 -10.20 3.20 -12.38
C VAL A 46 -9.62 3.38 -13.77
N ASP A 47 -8.93 4.48 -13.97
CA ASP A 47 -8.10 4.71 -15.15
C ASP A 47 -6.65 4.40 -14.83
N LEU A 48 -6.02 3.59 -15.68
CA LEU A 48 -4.58 3.36 -15.74
C LEU A 48 -4.05 4.04 -16.99
N ILE A 49 -3.19 5.04 -16.83
CA ILE A 49 -2.69 5.89 -17.90
C ILE A 49 -1.20 5.62 -18.04
N ASP A 50 -0.76 5.11 -19.19
CA ASP A 50 0.66 5.03 -19.49
C ASP A 50 1.19 6.43 -19.76
N SER A 51 1.98 6.95 -18.82
CA SER A 51 2.55 8.30 -18.95
C SER A 51 3.80 8.33 -19.81
N SER A 52 4.22 7.16 -20.34
CA SER A 52 5.51 6.90 -20.99
C SER A 52 6.71 7.11 -20.04
N ALA A 53 7.91 6.62 -20.40
CA ALA A 53 9.12 6.65 -19.54
C ALA A 53 9.04 5.87 -18.22
N GLY A 54 8.26 4.79 -18.15
CA GLY A 54 8.21 3.89 -16.99
C GLY A 54 7.33 4.41 -15.83
N ALA A 55 6.41 5.33 -16.13
CA ALA A 55 5.44 5.86 -15.19
C ALA A 55 4.00 5.51 -15.57
N VAL A 56 3.20 5.14 -14.56
CA VAL A 56 1.77 4.82 -14.69
C VAL A 56 0.98 5.77 -13.80
N GLY A 57 0.08 6.52 -14.42
CA GLY A 57 -0.92 7.33 -13.73
C GLY A 57 -2.13 6.49 -13.35
N VAL A 58 -2.62 6.66 -12.13
CA VAL A 58 -3.85 6.02 -11.63
C VAL A 58 -4.84 7.10 -11.24
N THR A 59 -6.07 7.00 -11.73
CA THR A 59 -7.20 7.83 -11.28
C THR A 59 -8.37 6.95 -10.88
N LEU A 60 -8.78 7.02 -9.62
CA LEU A 60 -9.95 6.33 -9.09
C LEU A 60 -11.11 7.31 -8.97
N VAL A 61 -12.18 7.04 -9.70
CA VAL A 61 -13.43 7.81 -9.65
C VAL A 61 -14.53 6.90 -9.12
N GLY A 62 -15.23 7.37 -8.10
CA GLY A 62 -16.41 6.70 -7.55
C GLY A 62 -17.66 7.53 -7.82
N THR A 63 -18.79 6.86 -7.93
CA THR A 63 -20.11 7.48 -8.07
C THR A 63 -20.89 7.21 -6.78
N PRO A 64 -20.86 8.13 -5.80
CA PRO A 64 -21.60 7.96 -4.56
C PRO A 64 -23.11 7.87 -4.84
N ALA A 65 -23.84 7.17 -3.98
CA ALA A 65 -25.30 6.98 -4.12
C ALA A 65 -26.06 8.32 -4.17
N THR A 66 -25.53 9.34 -3.50
CA THR A 66 -26.06 10.70 -3.51
C THR A 66 -24.94 11.68 -3.87
N GLY A 67 -24.89 12.12 -5.12
CA GLY A 67 -23.98 13.17 -5.57
C GLY A 67 -23.37 12.91 -6.95
N PRO A 68 -22.59 13.88 -7.46
CA PRO A 68 -21.84 13.68 -8.69
C PRO A 68 -20.66 12.71 -8.49
N PRO A 69 -20.10 12.14 -9.57
CA PRO A 69 -18.86 11.39 -9.50
C PRO A 69 -17.74 12.19 -8.83
N ALA A 70 -16.97 11.53 -7.96
CA ALA A 70 -15.89 12.13 -7.21
C ALA A 70 -14.59 11.34 -7.43
N THR A 71 -13.47 12.06 -7.50
CA THR A 71 -12.13 11.43 -7.57
C THR A 71 -11.65 11.09 -6.16
N TYR A 72 -11.55 9.81 -5.85
CA TYR A 72 -11.10 9.31 -4.55
C TYR A 72 -9.59 9.06 -4.48
N ALA A 73 -8.94 8.87 -5.63
CA ALA A 73 -7.48 8.83 -5.68
C ALA A 73 -6.97 9.34 -7.02
N ARG A 74 -5.82 10.01 -6.98
CA ARG A 74 -5.05 10.30 -8.18
C ARG A 74 -3.57 10.31 -7.82
N TYR A 75 -2.83 9.38 -8.37
CA TYR A 75 -1.40 9.25 -8.11
C TYR A 75 -0.66 8.73 -9.33
N CYS A 76 0.65 8.94 -9.35
CA CYS A 76 1.55 8.43 -10.36
C CYS A 76 2.55 7.51 -9.69
N VAL A 77 2.74 6.32 -10.26
CA VAL A 77 3.82 5.42 -9.90
C VAL A 77 4.89 5.53 -10.97
N ALA A 78 6.11 5.88 -10.61
CA ALA A 78 7.22 6.04 -11.53
C ALA A 78 8.38 5.14 -11.13
N ARG A 79 8.94 4.39 -12.09
CA ARG A 79 10.22 3.72 -11.91
C ARG A 79 11.35 4.71 -12.08
N GLY A 80 12.23 4.75 -11.08
CA GLY A 80 13.50 5.46 -11.16
C GLY A 80 14.59 4.60 -11.79
N THR A 81 15.83 5.04 -11.62
CA THR A 81 17.02 4.24 -11.93
C THR A 81 17.17 3.08 -10.94
N ALA A 82 17.72 1.95 -11.39
CA ALA A 82 17.92 0.73 -10.59
C ALA A 82 16.59 0.16 -10.03
N SER A 83 16.57 -0.24 -8.76
CA SER A 83 15.41 -0.85 -8.08
C SER A 83 14.45 0.17 -7.45
N VAL A 84 14.65 1.47 -7.72
CA VAL A 84 13.86 2.53 -7.10
C VAL A 84 12.51 2.67 -7.80
N THR A 85 11.43 2.65 -7.02
CA THR A 85 10.10 3.03 -7.49
C THR A 85 9.53 4.10 -6.58
N SER A 86 8.77 5.03 -7.12
CA SER A 86 8.16 6.12 -6.37
C SER A 86 6.67 6.22 -6.67
N LEU A 87 5.91 6.68 -5.70
CA LEU A 87 4.50 7.02 -5.82
C LEU A 87 4.29 8.44 -5.32
N VAL A 88 3.61 9.28 -6.09
CA VAL A 88 3.24 10.63 -5.67
C VAL A 88 1.81 10.92 -6.10
N GLY A 89 1.00 11.45 -5.18
CA GLY A 89 -0.36 11.85 -5.47
C GLY A 89 -1.19 11.96 -4.21
N PHE A 90 -2.49 11.68 -4.31
CA PHE A 90 -3.38 11.72 -3.17
C PHE A 90 -4.40 10.57 -3.16
N VAL A 91 -4.91 10.31 -1.96
CA VAL A 91 -6.14 9.54 -1.71
C VAL A 91 -7.07 10.36 -0.82
N THR A 92 -8.37 10.13 -0.93
CA THR A 92 -9.38 10.78 -0.11
C THR A 92 -10.58 9.87 0.10
N ASP A 93 -11.26 10.03 1.23
CA ASP A 93 -12.57 9.43 1.51
C ASP A 93 -13.73 10.37 1.14
N GLY A 94 -13.43 11.53 0.53
CA GLY A 94 -14.38 12.61 0.24
C GLY A 94 -14.45 13.70 1.32
N THR A 95 -13.89 13.48 2.50
CA THR A 95 -13.83 14.44 3.62
C THR A 95 -12.41 14.79 4.02
N THR A 96 -11.52 13.78 4.06
CA THR A 96 -10.11 13.90 4.41
C THR A 96 -9.29 13.52 3.19
N ARG A 97 -8.35 14.39 2.82
CA ARG A 97 -7.44 14.15 1.70
C ARG A 97 -6.02 13.98 2.25
N LEU A 98 -5.40 12.88 1.85
CA LEU A 98 -4.03 12.52 2.20
C LEU A 98 -3.16 12.72 0.96
N GLU A 99 -2.19 13.62 1.04
CA GLU A 99 -1.13 13.75 0.05
C GLU A 99 -0.03 12.74 0.37
N LEU A 100 0.24 11.85 -0.58
CA LEU A 100 1.15 10.73 -0.43
C LEU A 100 2.42 10.98 -1.25
N ARG A 101 3.57 10.72 -0.62
CA ARG A 101 4.85 10.50 -1.30
C ARG A 101 5.46 9.23 -0.77
N VAL A 102 5.71 8.27 -1.65
CA VAL A 102 6.36 7.02 -1.28
C VAL A 102 7.56 6.78 -2.17
N ARG A 103 8.63 6.28 -1.58
CA ARG A 103 9.79 5.76 -2.28
C ARG A 103 10.08 4.35 -1.79
N THR A 104 10.24 3.42 -2.72
CA THR A 104 10.73 2.07 -2.44
C THR A 104 12.11 1.92 -3.07
N ASP A 105 12.99 1.21 -2.39
CA ASP A 105 14.33 0.89 -2.87
C ASP A 105 14.69 -0.55 -2.44
N SER A 106 15.48 -1.23 -3.24
CA SER A 106 16.06 -2.52 -2.88
C SER A 106 17.58 -2.37 -2.89
N THR A 107 18.13 -2.23 -1.69
CA THR A 107 19.55 -1.99 -1.44
C THR A 107 20.38 -3.27 -1.48
N ALA A 108 19.74 -4.43 -1.35
CA ALA A 108 20.36 -5.75 -1.41
C ALA A 108 19.32 -6.83 -1.79
N PRO A 109 19.74 -8.00 -2.32
CA PRO A 109 18.83 -9.10 -2.61
C PRO A 109 17.95 -9.46 -1.41
N GLY A 110 16.63 -9.53 -1.63
CA GLY A 110 15.66 -9.83 -0.58
C GLY A 110 15.39 -8.70 0.41
N THR A 111 16.10 -7.57 0.32
CA THR A 111 15.88 -6.39 1.17
C THR A 111 15.06 -5.34 0.44
N LEU A 112 14.04 -4.80 1.11
CA LEU A 112 13.17 -3.74 0.62
C LEU A 112 13.12 -2.62 1.66
N SER A 113 13.50 -1.41 1.26
CA SER A 113 13.28 -0.20 2.03
C SER A 113 12.10 0.57 1.45
N VAL A 114 11.20 1.02 2.31
CA VAL A 114 10.02 1.83 1.98
C VAL A 114 10.05 3.09 2.83
N GLN A 115 9.98 4.24 2.19
CA GLN A 115 9.85 5.54 2.82
C GLN A 115 8.51 6.14 2.40
N THR A 116 7.64 6.36 3.36
CA THR A 116 6.30 6.93 3.18
C THR A 116 6.26 8.29 3.86
N ALA A 117 5.72 9.29 3.19
CA ALA A 117 5.37 10.58 3.77
C ALA A 117 3.93 10.91 3.39
N ILE A 118 3.13 11.29 4.38
CA ILE A 118 1.71 11.61 4.25
C ILE A 118 1.44 12.96 4.89
N ALA A 119 0.83 13.87 4.15
CA ALA A 119 0.31 15.12 4.68
C ALA A 119 -1.22 15.09 4.64
N VAL A 120 -1.88 15.50 5.73
CA VAL A 120 -3.33 15.69 5.73
C VAL A 120 -3.65 17.08 5.20
N ALA A 121 -4.26 17.17 4.02
CA ALA A 121 -4.53 18.44 3.38
C ALA A 121 -5.41 19.35 4.26
N GLY A 122 -4.98 20.60 4.44
CA GLY A 122 -5.69 21.58 5.26
C GLY A 122 -5.62 21.35 6.77
N ARG A 123 -4.79 20.40 7.24
CA ARG A 123 -4.51 20.18 8.66
C ARG A 123 -3.01 20.20 8.92
N ASP A 124 -2.63 20.60 10.12
CA ASP A 124 -1.24 20.51 10.57
C ASP A 124 -0.95 19.10 11.09
N VAL A 125 -1.10 18.10 10.21
CA VAL A 125 -0.84 16.69 10.53
C VAL A 125 0.03 16.08 9.44
N GLN A 126 1.16 15.51 9.85
CA GLN A 126 2.15 14.86 8.99
C GLN A 126 2.48 13.49 9.54
N LEU A 127 2.60 12.50 8.66
CA LEU A 127 3.13 11.18 8.99
C LEU A 127 4.34 10.92 8.10
N SER A 128 5.40 10.38 8.68
CA SER A 128 6.52 9.82 7.94
C SER A 128 6.87 8.45 8.50
N GLU A 129 7.05 7.47 7.63
CA GLU A 129 7.41 6.12 8.01
C GLU A 129 8.58 5.64 7.16
N ALA A 130 9.61 5.09 7.79
CA ALA A 130 10.66 4.35 7.14
C ALA A 130 10.61 2.89 7.61
N VAL A 131 10.39 1.96 6.67
CA VAL A 131 10.40 0.51 6.94
C VAL A 131 11.50 -0.12 6.11
N THR A 132 12.32 -0.97 6.73
CA THR A 132 13.22 -1.87 6.02
C THR A 132 12.82 -3.30 6.33
N VAL A 133 12.54 -4.08 5.28
CA VAL A 133 12.24 -5.50 5.37
C VAL A 133 13.42 -6.28 4.81
N SER A 134 13.93 -7.23 5.58
CA SER A 134 15.06 -8.08 5.20
C SER A 134 14.79 -9.55 5.56
N PRO A 135 15.38 -10.51 4.84
CA PRO A 135 15.26 -11.93 5.21
C PRO A 135 15.92 -12.18 6.56
N ALA A 136 15.28 -12.96 7.43
CA ALA A 136 15.80 -13.35 8.74
C ALA A 136 16.12 -14.85 8.84
N GLY A 137 16.04 -15.58 7.72
CA GLY A 137 16.24 -17.03 7.63
C GLY A 137 14.92 -17.81 7.63
N GLY A 138 14.90 -18.94 6.92
CA GLY A 138 13.68 -19.74 6.72
C GLY A 138 12.52 -18.90 6.18
N ASP A 139 11.32 -19.12 6.71
CA ASP A 139 10.10 -18.38 6.36
C ASP A 139 9.95 -17.07 7.16
N THR A 140 11.05 -16.49 7.64
CA THR A 140 11.00 -15.33 8.54
C THR A 140 11.55 -14.07 7.87
N ALA A 141 10.84 -12.95 8.05
CA ALA A 141 11.27 -11.62 7.65
C ALA A 141 11.46 -10.73 8.88
N ARG A 142 12.54 -9.94 8.90
CA ARG A 142 12.74 -8.86 9.88
C ARG A 142 12.29 -7.55 9.27
N MET A 143 11.49 -6.80 10.02
CA MET A 143 11.02 -5.46 9.71
C MET A 143 11.59 -4.49 10.73
N THR A 144 12.36 -3.51 10.27
CA THR A 144 12.81 -2.37 11.08
C THR A 144 11.96 -1.17 10.71
N THR A 145 11.30 -0.57 11.69
CA THR A 145 10.35 0.53 11.49
C THR A 145 10.79 1.78 12.24
N ASP A 146 10.62 2.93 11.60
CA ASP A 146 10.65 4.26 12.20
C ASP A 146 9.42 5.05 11.72
N LEU A 147 8.38 5.06 12.54
CA LEU A 147 7.13 5.77 12.30
C LEU A 147 7.12 7.06 13.12
N ARG A 148 6.81 8.19 12.47
CA ARG A 148 6.65 9.49 13.10
C ARG A 148 5.32 10.11 12.68
N VAL A 149 4.55 10.58 13.65
CA VAL A 149 3.34 11.37 13.44
C VAL A 149 3.55 12.72 14.13
N THR A 150 3.39 13.81 13.38
CA THR A 150 3.48 15.18 13.90
C THR A 150 2.13 15.86 13.75
N SER A 151 1.63 16.46 14.82
CA SER A 151 0.35 17.18 14.84
C SER A 151 0.44 18.41 15.73
N GLY A 152 0.17 19.60 15.20
CA GLY A 152 0.17 20.83 16.00
C GLY A 152 1.51 21.14 16.68
N GLY A 153 2.62 20.75 16.06
CA GLY A 153 3.98 20.86 16.61
C GLY A 153 4.43 19.70 17.50
N GLU A 154 3.51 18.88 18.00
CA GLU A 154 3.81 17.70 18.82
C GLU A 154 4.20 16.53 17.93
N THR A 155 5.20 15.74 18.33
CA THR A 155 5.68 14.57 17.59
C THR A 155 5.55 13.31 18.43
N VAL A 156 4.85 12.30 17.91
CA VAL A 156 4.92 10.92 18.41
C VAL A 156 5.81 10.12 17.45
N ARG A 157 6.78 9.39 17.98
CA ARG A 157 7.67 8.54 17.19
C ARG A 157 7.74 7.14 17.78
N ALA A 158 7.51 6.13 16.95
CA ALA A 158 7.62 4.72 17.28
C ALA A 158 8.71 4.06 16.43
N THR A 159 9.74 3.53 17.07
CA THR A 159 10.88 2.88 16.41
C THR A 159 11.07 1.47 16.92
N GLY A 160 11.46 0.54 16.07
CA GLY A 160 11.73 -0.81 16.55
C GLY A 160 11.96 -1.85 15.47
N ASP A 161 12.10 -3.08 15.94
CA ASP A 161 12.33 -4.27 15.14
C ASP A 161 11.24 -5.30 15.45
N VAL A 162 10.59 -5.79 14.40
CA VAL A 162 9.62 -6.89 14.46
C VAL A 162 10.01 -7.96 13.46
N THR A 163 10.06 -9.19 13.93
CA THR A 163 10.29 -10.38 13.14
C THR A 163 8.95 -11.05 12.89
N VAL A 164 8.63 -11.35 11.64
CA VAL A 164 7.36 -11.96 11.22
C VAL A 164 7.64 -13.29 10.54
N ASP A 165 7.02 -14.34 11.03
CA ASP A 165 6.89 -15.61 10.31
C ASP A 165 5.90 -15.41 9.17
N THR A 166 6.36 -15.55 7.93
CA THR A 166 5.57 -15.29 6.72
C THR A 166 4.56 -16.39 6.40
N THR A 167 4.72 -17.58 7.00
CA THR A 167 3.82 -18.72 6.88
C THR A 167 2.68 -18.61 7.88
N THR A 168 2.98 -18.43 9.17
CA THR A 168 1.97 -18.32 10.24
C THR A 168 1.41 -16.91 10.40
N ARG A 169 2.09 -15.91 9.85
CA ARG A 169 1.78 -14.46 10.00
C ARG A 169 1.82 -13.99 11.46
N ILE A 170 2.59 -14.68 12.29
CA ILE A 170 2.79 -14.33 13.69
C ILE A 170 4.08 -13.53 13.82
N GLY A 171 3.99 -12.40 14.51
CA GLY A 171 5.13 -11.52 14.76
C GLY A 171 5.71 -11.67 16.17
N SER A 172 6.96 -11.28 16.32
CA SER A 172 7.61 -11.08 17.62
C SER A 172 8.59 -9.92 17.52
N GLY A 173 8.71 -9.11 18.58
CA GLY A 173 9.62 -7.97 18.53
C GLY A 173 9.26 -6.87 19.52
N ARG A 174 9.88 -5.70 19.32
CA ARG A 174 9.70 -4.56 20.20
C ARG A 174 9.73 -3.25 19.42
N MET A 175 8.86 -2.33 19.82
CA MET A 175 8.93 -0.92 19.43
C MET A 175 8.97 -0.02 20.66
N THR A 176 9.82 0.99 20.63
CA THR A 176 9.86 2.07 21.63
C THR A 176 9.09 3.27 21.10
N VAL A 177 8.26 3.87 21.95
CA VAL A 177 7.45 5.05 21.63
C VAL A 177 7.94 6.24 22.44
N SER A 178 8.09 7.36 21.76
CA SER A 178 8.47 8.65 22.34
C SER A 178 7.49 9.75 21.93
N VAL A 179 7.33 10.74 22.79
CA VAL A 179 6.55 11.96 22.56
C VAL A 179 7.49 13.15 22.76
N ASN A 180 7.65 13.97 21.72
CA ASN A 180 8.61 15.09 21.66
C ASN A 180 10.02 14.68 22.15
N ASP A 181 10.51 13.56 21.64
CA ASP A 181 11.80 12.95 22.00
C ASP A 181 11.92 12.42 23.45
N GLY A 182 10.88 12.58 24.29
CA GLY A 182 10.78 11.94 25.59
C GLY A 182 10.29 10.50 25.48
N ALA A 183 10.97 9.56 26.15
CA ALA A 183 10.52 8.18 26.21
C ALA A 183 9.15 8.08 26.91
N PHE A 184 8.23 7.30 26.33
CA PHE A 184 6.84 7.25 26.77
C PHE A 184 6.37 5.84 27.08
N ALA A 185 6.61 4.89 26.17
CA ALA A 185 6.20 3.50 26.33
C ALA A 185 7.06 2.55 25.50
N THR A 186 7.02 1.28 25.85
CA THR A 186 7.56 0.17 25.05
C THR A 186 6.44 -0.80 24.69
N LEU A 187 6.34 -1.12 23.41
CA LEU A 187 5.43 -2.11 22.86
C LEU A 187 6.21 -3.39 22.60
N THR A 188 5.78 -4.51 23.18
CA THR A 188 6.41 -5.81 22.94
C THR A 188 5.38 -6.76 22.33
N LEU A 189 5.68 -7.26 21.13
CA LEU A 189 4.91 -8.27 20.44
C LEU A 189 5.50 -9.65 20.78
N GLY A 190 4.66 -10.54 21.32
CA GLY A 190 5.05 -11.91 21.65
C GLY A 190 3.98 -12.89 21.20
N GLY A 191 3.99 -13.27 19.92
CA GLY A 191 2.95 -14.12 19.36
C GLY A 191 1.71 -13.29 18.96
N PRO A 192 0.48 -13.69 19.35
CA PRO A 192 -0.73 -12.91 19.07
C PRO A 192 -0.87 -11.69 19.99
N ASP A 193 -0.15 -11.64 21.10
CA ASP A 193 -0.35 -10.66 22.15
C ASP A 193 0.59 -9.46 22.01
N LEU A 194 0.01 -8.27 22.13
CA LEU A 194 0.74 -7.00 22.22
C LEU A 194 0.68 -6.49 23.66
N VAL A 195 1.84 -6.44 24.30
CA VAL A 195 2.02 -5.93 25.66
C VAL A 195 2.54 -4.50 25.59
N VAL A 196 1.91 -3.61 26.36
CA VAL A 196 2.30 -2.21 26.49
C VAL A 196 2.91 -2.01 27.88
N ALA A 197 4.11 -1.46 27.93
CA ALA A 197 4.78 -1.08 29.17
C ALA A 197 5.03 0.43 29.18
N ALA A 198 4.58 1.12 30.23
CA ALA A 198 4.87 2.53 30.42
C ALA A 198 6.37 2.74 30.70
N GLU A 199 6.92 3.87 30.28
CA GLU A 199 8.24 4.32 30.72
C GLU A 199 8.22 4.69 32.20
N ALA A 200 9.38 4.68 32.87
CA ALA A 200 9.47 5.05 34.28
C ALA A 200 8.95 6.49 34.52
N GLY A 201 7.98 6.62 35.44
CA GLY A 201 7.34 7.91 35.74
C GLY A 201 6.19 8.30 34.82
N VAL A 202 5.87 7.48 33.82
CA VAL A 202 4.68 7.65 32.97
C VAL A 202 3.54 6.79 33.54
N THR A 203 2.35 7.38 33.64
CA THR A 203 1.11 6.66 33.93
C THR A 203 0.27 6.63 32.67
N LEU A 204 0.05 5.44 32.11
CA LEU A 204 -0.80 5.27 30.94
C LEU A 204 -2.26 5.24 31.35
N THR A 205 -3.08 5.98 30.63
CA THR A 205 -4.54 5.86 30.67
C THR A 205 -5.01 4.78 29.68
N THR A 206 -6.27 4.36 29.79
CA THR A 206 -6.90 3.47 28.80
C THR A 206 -6.89 4.08 27.39
N ALA A 207 -6.99 5.40 27.29
CA ALA A 207 -6.92 6.10 26.00
C ALA A 207 -5.51 6.03 25.40
N ASP A 208 -4.47 6.14 26.23
CA ASP A 208 -3.08 6.01 25.80
C ASP A 208 -2.81 4.59 25.30
N GLU A 209 -3.23 3.57 26.05
CA GLU A 209 -3.09 2.18 25.62
C GLU A 209 -3.80 1.90 24.28
N THR A 210 -5.02 2.41 24.11
CA THR A 210 -5.77 2.29 22.86
C THR A 210 -5.02 2.96 21.70
N THR A 211 -4.49 4.16 21.94
CA THR A 211 -3.72 4.92 20.94
C THR A 211 -2.42 4.23 20.57
N LEU A 212 -1.69 3.70 21.56
CA LEU A 212 -0.44 2.96 21.34
C LEU A 212 -0.67 1.68 20.52
N ARG A 213 -1.79 0.97 20.76
CA ARG A 213 -2.18 -0.18 19.94
C ARG A 213 -2.54 0.24 18.51
N ALA A 214 -3.29 1.33 18.35
CA ALA A 214 -3.61 1.86 17.03
C ALA A 214 -2.36 2.30 16.26
N LEU A 215 -1.40 2.95 16.94
CA LEU A 215 -0.12 3.35 16.34
C LEU A 215 0.68 2.15 15.83
N PHE A 216 0.72 1.06 16.62
CA PHE A 216 1.35 -0.19 16.22
C PHE A 216 0.70 -0.78 14.96
N SER A 217 -0.63 -0.96 14.97
CA SER A 217 -1.35 -1.49 13.82
C SER A 217 -1.20 -0.62 12.58
N THR A 218 -1.23 0.71 12.75
CA THR A 218 -1.09 1.69 11.67
C THR A 218 0.19 1.47 10.87
N SER A 219 1.32 1.17 11.52
CA SER A 219 2.57 0.91 10.80
C SER A 219 2.45 -0.29 9.84
N PHE A 220 1.93 -1.41 10.31
CA PHE A 220 1.77 -2.63 9.49
C PHE A 220 0.73 -2.43 8.38
N GLU A 221 -0.41 -1.83 8.70
CA GLU A 221 -1.47 -1.55 7.74
C GLU A 221 -1.03 -0.55 6.68
N LEU A 222 -0.29 0.48 7.06
CA LEU A 222 0.24 1.47 6.14
C LEU A 222 1.25 0.84 5.18
N PHE A 223 2.23 0.10 5.71
CA PHE A 223 3.20 -0.62 4.88
C PHE A 223 2.49 -1.55 3.87
N GLY A 224 1.52 -2.34 4.34
CA GLY A 224 0.73 -3.25 3.49
C GLY A 224 -0.05 -2.49 2.41
N THR A 225 -0.76 -1.43 2.81
CA THR A 225 -1.59 -0.62 1.91
C THR A 225 -0.75 0.06 0.83
N VAL A 226 0.37 0.67 1.23
CA VAL A 226 1.31 1.32 0.31
C VAL A 226 1.80 0.32 -0.73
N ARG A 227 2.15 -0.90 -0.35
CA ARG A 227 2.56 -1.94 -1.30
C ARG A 227 1.46 -2.28 -2.31
N VAL A 228 0.20 -2.32 -1.88
CA VAL A 228 -0.93 -2.55 -2.79
C VAL A 228 -1.07 -1.40 -3.80
N LEU A 229 -0.79 -0.15 -3.42
CA LEU A 229 -0.82 0.98 -4.35
C LEU A 229 0.24 0.90 -5.46
N PHE A 230 1.30 0.12 -5.28
CA PHE A 230 2.29 -0.15 -6.34
C PHE A 230 1.87 -1.27 -7.31
N THR A 231 0.84 -2.06 -7.01
CA THR A 231 0.38 -3.21 -7.83
C THR A 231 0.15 -2.88 -9.32
N PRO A 232 -0.37 -1.69 -9.72
CA PRO A 232 -0.54 -1.35 -11.14
C PRO A 232 0.77 -1.35 -11.95
N VAL A 233 1.92 -1.23 -11.27
CA VAL A 233 3.23 -1.43 -11.88
C VAL A 233 3.67 -2.84 -11.51
N PRO A 234 3.73 -3.81 -12.44
CA PRO A 234 4.24 -5.13 -12.11
C PRO A 234 5.69 -4.98 -11.63
N LEU A 235 5.96 -5.15 -10.34
CA LEU A 235 7.31 -4.95 -9.75
C LEU A 235 8.39 -5.88 -10.35
N SER A 236 8.02 -6.76 -11.28
CA SER A 236 8.91 -7.40 -12.24
C SER A 236 8.27 -7.40 -13.64
N ARG A 237 8.93 -6.79 -14.62
CA ARG A 237 8.95 -7.34 -15.98
C ARG A 237 10.29 -8.02 -16.12
N ALA A 238 10.38 -9.29 -15.69
CA ALA A 238 11.19 -10.20 -16.48
C ALA A 238 10.43 -10.35 -17.81
N SER A 239 11.07 -9.99 -18.92
CA SER A 239 10.47 -9.99 -20.25
C SER A 239 9.76 -11.31 -20.58
N PRO A 240 8.63 -11.26 -21.31
CA PRO A 240 8.30 -12.31 -22.28
C PRO A 240 8.05 -11.69 -23.67
N PRO A 241 8.02 -12.48 -24.78
CA PRO A 241 8.40 -13.87 -24.98
C PRO A 241 9.54 -14.01 -26.02
N VAL A 242 10.18 -15.18 -26.15
CA VAL A 242 10.81 -15.57 -27.42
C VAL A 242 9.90 -16.61 -28.08
N ASP A 243 9.66 -16.37 -29.36
CA ASP A 243 8.68 -16.90 -30.28
C ASP A 243 8.74 -18.43 -30.51
N GLU A 244 7.58 -19.07 -30.62
CA GLU A 244 7.38 -20.52 -30.69
C GLU A 244 7.41 -21.07 -32.14
N ARG A 245 8.11 -20.40 -33.09
CA ARG A 245 8.07 -20.79 -34.52
C ARG A 245 9.39 -20.78 -35.32
N ALA A 246 10.55 -20.71 -34.67
CA ALA A 246 11.82 -20.95 -35.35
C ALA A 246 12.31 -22.38 -35.10
N LEU A 247 11.70 -23.35 -35.81
CA LEU A 247 12.31 -24.61 -36.30
C LEU A 247 11.19 -25.45 -36.98
N VAL A 248 10.76 -25.02 -38.16
CA VAL A 248 10.13 -25.92 -39.14
C VAL A 248 11.28 -26.60 -39.91
N SER A 249 11.23 -27.93 -40.01
CA SER A 249 12.14 -28.79 -40.79
C SER A 249 12.30 -28.34 -42.25
N PRO A 250 13.45 -28.64 -42.89
CA PRO A 250 13.61 -29.83 -43.74
C PRO A 250 14.95 -30.54 -43.43
N GLU A 251 15.16 -31.83 -43.70
CA GLU A 251 15.30 -32.45 -45.02
C GLU A 251 15.09 -33.97 -44.95
N GLU A 252 14.54 -34.50 -46.04
CA GLU A 252 14.65 -35.90 -46.44
C GLU A 252 16.08 -36.22 -46.90
N SER A 253 16.62 -37.36 -46.47
CA SER A 253 17.25 -38.40 -47.33
C SER A 253 17.44 -39.69 -46.55
#